data_AF-A0ABC9PX00-F1
#
_entry.id   AF-A0ABC9PX00-F1
#
_cell.length_a   1.000
_cell.length_b   1.000
_cell.length_c   1.000
_cell.angle_alpha   90.00
_cell.angle_beta   90.00
_cell.angle_gamma   90.00
#
_symmetry.space_group_name_H-M   'P 1'
#
loop_
_entity.id
_entity.type
_entity.pdbx_description
1 polymer ?
#
loop_
_entity_poly.entity_id
_entity_poly.type
_entity_poly.pdbx_seq_one_letter_code
_entity_poly.pdbx_strand_id
1 'polypeptide(L)' 'MAMFKRRKNNKKQDLILLRQEALEHYLMNKYNYYYREAHGIVERKYNFSSYIEK' A
#
# COMPACT_ATOMS: atom_id res chain seq x y z
N MET A 1 -13.80 -18.86 8.88
CA MET A 1 -12.75 -18.88 7.84
C MET A 1 -13.32 -18.22 6.58
N ALA A 2 -13.18 -16.90 6.42
CA ALA A 2 -13.77 -16.21 5.27
C ALA A 2 -12.90 -16.44 4.02
N MET A 3 -13.44 -17.24 3.10
CA MET A 3 -12.84 -17.57 1.81
C MET A 3 -12.94 -16.34 0.88
N PHE A 4 -11.94 -15.46 0.91
CA PHE A 4 -11.87 -14.31 0.01
C PHE A 4 -11.65 -14.78 -1.42
N LYS A 5 -12.75 -14.93 -2.16
CA LYS A 5 -12.79 -15.09 -3.61
C LYS A 5 -12.32 -13.79 -4.27
N ARG A 6 -11.01 -13.49 -4.20
CA ARG A 6 -10.36 -12.46 -5.02
C ARG A 6 -10.52 -12.88 -6.47
N ARG A 7 -11.55 -12.35 -7.14
CA ARG A 7 -11.69 -12.48 -8.59
C ARG A 7 -10.39 -11.95 -9.20
N LYS A 8 -9.73 -12.81 -9.98
CA LYS A 8 -8.75 -12.41 -11.01
C LYS A 8 -9.18 -11.05 -11.57
N ASN A 9 -8.34 -10.02 -11.46
CA ASN A 9 -8.13 -9.10 -12.59
C ASN A 9 -7.00 -8.06 -12.45
N ASN A 10 -6.43 -7.77 -11.28
CA ASN A 10 -5.36 -6.76 -11.22
C ASN A 10 -4.14 -7.20 -10.40
N LYS A 11 -3.34 -8.13 -10.95
CA LYS A 11 -2.01 -8.51 -10.39
C LYS A 11 -1.14 -7.29 -10.07
N LYS A 12 -1.28 -6.21 -10.85
CA LYS A 12 -0.55 -4.95 -10.64
C LYS A 12 -0.97 -4.23 -9.36
N GLN A 13 -2.27 -4.19 -9.04
CA GLN A 13 -2.77 -3.58 -7.80
C GLN A 13 -2.32 -4.39 -6.58
N ASP A 14 -2.32 -5.72 -6.65
CA ASP A 14 -1.85 -6.59 -5.56
C ASP A 14 -0.35 -6.36 -5.26
N LEU A 15 0.50 -6.28 -6.29
CA LEU A 15 1.93 -5.97 -6.16
C LEU A 15 2.19 -4.57 -5.62
N ILE A 16 1.36 -3.61 -6.04
CA ILE A 16 1.36 -2.24 -5.55
C ILE A 16 1.07 -2.21 -4.05
N LEU A 17 0.03 -2.91 -3.61
CA LEU A 17 -0.40 -2.96 -2.22
C LEU A 17 0.66 -3.62 -1.33
N LEU A 18 1.22 -4.75 -1.78
CA LEU A 18 2.30 -5.45 -1.11
C LEU A 18 3.55 -4.55 -0.94
N ARG A 19 3.86 -3.76 -1.96
CA ARG A 19 4.97 -2.80 -1.94
C ARG A 19 4.67 -1.62 -1.03
N GLN A 20 3.41 -1.20 -0.94
CA GLN A 20 2.95 -0.14 -0.06
C GLN A 20 3.15 -0.54 1.41
N GLU A 21 2.65 -1.71 1.80
CA GLU A 21 2.80 -2.26 3.16
C GLU A 21 4.28 -2.39 3.54
N ALA A 22 5.12 -2.94 2.65
CA ALA A 22 6.55 -3.07 2.90
C ALA A 22 7.26 -1.72 3.10
N LEU A 23 6.86 -0.69 2.36
CA LEU A 23 7.42 0.66 2.47
C LEU A 23 6.96 1.37 3.76
N GLU A 24 5.71 1.18 4.15
CA GLU A 24 5.19 1.70 5.43
C GLU A 24 5.95 1.08 6.59
N HIS A 25 6.09 -0.24 6.60
CA HIS A 25 6.89 -0.95 7.61
C HIS A 25 8.36 -0.50 7.59
N TYR A 26 8.94 -0.27 6.42
CA TYR A 26 10.31 0.24 6.31
C TYR A 26 10.45 1.65 6.90
N LEU A 27 9.50 2.55 6.63
CA LEU A 27 9.50 3.90 7.18
C LEU A 27 9.30 3.89 8.70
N MET A 28 8.38 3.06 9.19
CA MET A 28 8.16 2.86 10.62
C MET A 28 9.41 2.29 11.29
N ASN A 29 10.06 1.28 10.71
CA ASN A 29 11.21 0.63 11.34
C ASN A 29 12.51 1.44 11.25
N LYS A 30 12.76 2.13 10.13
CA LYS A 30 14.02 2.86 9.91
C LYS A 30 14.00 4.27 10.48
N TYR A 31 12.87 4.94 10.42
CA TYR A 31 12.74 6.35 10.80
C TYR A 31 11.79 6.57 11.99
N ASN A 32 11.25 5.49 12.57
CA ASN A 32 10.31 5.53 13.69
C ASN A 32 9.07 6.40 13.42
N TYR A 33 8.66 6.50 12.14
CA TYR A 33 7.47 7.24 11.75
C TYR A 33 6.21 6.55 12.26
N TYR A 34 5.20 7.35 12.57
CA TYR A 34 3.86 6.84 12.83
C TYR A 34 3.21 6.37 11.53
N TYR A 35 2.34 5.35 11.63
CA TYR A 35 1.61 4.78 10.49
C TYR A 35 0.98 5.87 9.60
N ARG A 36 0.36 6.89 10.20
CA ARG A 36 -0.30 7.99 9.47
C ARG A 36 0.66 8.83 8.62
N GLU A 37 1.88 9.05 9.12
CA GLU A 37 2.90 9.80 8.38
C GLU A 37 3.55 8.93 7.31
N ALA A 38 3.86 7.68 7.64
CA ALA A 38 4.37 6.71 6.67
C ALA A 38 3.38 6.51 5.51
N HIS A 39 2.09 6.36 5.82
CA HIS A 39 1.02 6.25 4.83
C HIS A 39 0.95 7.46 3.91
N GLY A 40 0.92 8.67 4.47
CA GLY A 40 0.89 9.91 3.69
C GLY A 40 2.13 10.11 2.80
N ILE A 41 3.32 9.70 3.26
CA ILE A 41 4.56 9.77 2.46
C ILE A 41 4.52 8.76 1.31
N VAL A 42 4.11 7.52 1.59
CA VAL A 42 4.07 6.45 0.57
C VAL A 42 2.98 6.72 -0.46
N GLU A 43 1.78 7.16 -0.02
CA GLU A 43 0.70 7.60 -0.91
C GLU A 43 1.14 8.76 -1.80
N ARG A 44 1.78 9.79 -1.24
CA ARG A 44 2.19 10.99 -2.00
C ARG A 44 3.35 10.72 -2.96
N LYS A 45 4.23 9.78 -2.62
CA LYS A 45 5.40 9.40 -3.45
C LYS A 45 5.02 8.54 -4.66
N TYR A 46 4.04 7.65 -4.50
CA TYR A 46 3.61 6.74 -5.56
C TYR A 46 2.26 7.12 -6.18
N ASN A 47 1.64 8.18 -5.67
CA ASN A 47 0.35 8.73 -6.11
C ASN A 47 -0.74 7.64 -6.20
N PHE A 48 -0.79 6.77 -5.19
CA PHE A 48 -1.72 5.62 -5.16
C PHE A 48 -3.20 6.03 -5.16
N SER A 49 -3.53 7.23 -4.66
CA SER A 49 -4.87 7.82 -4.82
C SER A 49 -5.34 7.84 -6.29
N SER A 50 -4.43 8.09 -7.24
CA SER A 50 -4.76 8.09 -8.67
C SER A 50 -4.95 6.69 -9.26
N TYR A 51 -4.59 5.62 -8.53
CA TYR A 51 -4.82 4.22 -8.91
C TYR A 51 -6.15 3.66 -8.38
N ILE A 52 -6.80 4.36 -7.45
CA ILE A 52 -8.12 4.00 -6.91
C ILE A 52 -9.24 4.69 -7.70
N GLU A 53 -8.96 5.83 -8.36
CA GLU A 53 -9.89 6.46 -9.30
C GLU A 53 -9.76 5.89 -10.74
N LYS A 54 -10.44 4.77 -11.00
CA LYS A 54 -11.26 4.59 -12.23
C LYS A 54 -12.17 3.37 -12.16
#